data_AF-A0AAV2NL69-F1
#
_entry.id   AF-A0AAV2NL69-F1
#
_cell.length_a   1.000
_cell.length_b   1.000
_cell.length_c   1.000
_cell.angle_alpha   90.00
_cell.angle_beta   90.00
_cell.angle_gamma   90.00
#
_symmetry.space_group_name_H-M   'P 1'
#
loop_
_entity.id
_entity.type
_entity.pdbx_description
1 polymer ?
#
loop_
_entity_poly.entity_id
_entity_poly.type
_entity_poly.pdbx_seq_one_letter_code
_entity_poly.pdbx_strand_id
1 'polypeptide(L)'
;MCSINARIASYANSALFLIPRSRRHIVIILFWIYARYKLSYWKQRGAESLTGDLIFGNFKNAVLFRSAPGWHIDQLHKTARTDAPFIGFYIFHKPCLLLRDPDIIKQFMIRDFDNFCDRHFAGSNQKDSIGMKNLFDLKNPAGNTCEPKSRPP
;
A
#
# COMPACT_ATOMS: atom_id res chain seq x y z
N MET A 1 13.44 -36.07 -3.09
CA MET A 1 12.91 -34.77 -2.61
C MET A 1 13.41 -34.34 -1.23
N CYS A 2 13.75 -35.24 -0.29
CA CYS A 2 14.18 -34.84 1.07
C CYS A 2 15.59 -34.18 1.15
N SER A 3 16.52 -34.54 0.24
CA SER A 3 17.92 -34.09 0.30
C SER A 3 18.14 -32.63 -0.14
N ILE A 4 17.32 -32.10 -1.04
CA ILE A 4 17.47 -30.73 -1.56
C ILE A 4 17.04 -29.70 -0.51
N ASN A 5 15.94 -29.96 0.21
CA ASN A 5 15.45 -29.08 1.27
C ASN A 5 16.45 -28.98 2.44
N ALA A 6 17.14 -30.08 2.76
CA ALA A 6 18.17 -30.10 3.81
C ALA A 6 19.41 -29.27 3.44
N ARG A 7 19.81 -29.28 2.16
CA ARG A 7 20.94 -28.46 1.68
C ARG A 7 20.59 -26.98 1.63
N ILE A 8 19.40 -26.60 1.16
CA ILE A 8 18.94 -25.20 1.15
C ILE A 8 18.87 -24.63 2.57
N ALA A 9 18.40 -25.41 3.55
CA ALA A 9 18.39 -25.01 4.95
C ALA A 9 19.81 -24.80 5.52
N SER A 10 20.79 -25.61 5.10
CA SER A 10 22.19 -25.44 5.51
C SER A 10 22.84 -24.17 4.93
N TYR A 11 22.57 -23.85 3.66
CA TYR A 11 23.03 -22.60 3.03
C TYR A 11 22.37 -21.34 3.61
N ALA A 12 21.07 -21.40 3.92
CA ALA A 12 20.35 -20.29 4.54
C ALA A 12 20.88 -19.97 5.95
N ASN A 13 21.21 -21.01 6.73
CA ASN A 13 21.78 -20.84 8.06
C ASN A 13 23.23 -20.31 8.00
N SER A 14 24.06 -20.85 7.11
CA SER A 14 25.46 -20.40 6.95
C SER A 14 25.60 -18.98 6.41
N ALA A 15 24.72 -18.53 5.51
CA ALA A 15 24.66 -17.14 5.07
C ALA A 15 24.23 -16.16 6.18
N LEU A 16 23.37 -16.61 7.10
CA LEU A 16 22.94 -15.82 8.28
C LEU A 16 24.07 -15.64 9.32
N PHE A 17 25.07 -16.52 9.30
CA PHE A 17 26.24 -16.47 10.19
C PHE A 17 27.40 -15.61 9.65
N LEU A 18 27.41 -15.26 8.35
CA LEU A 18 28.47 -14.44 7.74
C LEU A 18 28.29 -12.92 7.97
N ILE A 19 27.17 -12.49 8.55
CA ILE A 19 26.98 -11.10 8.96
C ILE A 19 27.58 -10.92 10.36
N PRO A 20 28.65 -10.10 10.53
CA PRO A 20 29.24 -9.84 11.85
C PRO A 20 28.14 -9.37 12.80
N ARG A 21 28.04 -9.93 14.01
CA ARG A 21 27.02 -9.56 15.02
C ARG A 21 26.88 -8.04 15.16
N SER A 22 28.01 -7.33 15.13
CA SER A 22 28.09 -5.86 15.19
C SER A 22 27.35 -5.12 14.05
N ARG A 23 27.27 -5.69 12.84
CA ARG A 23 26.61 -5.05 11.69
C ARG A 23 25.09 -5.23 11.67
N ARG A 24 24.54 -6.16 12.46
CA ARG A 24 23.09 -6.38 12.53
C ARG A 24 22.36 -5.18 13.13
N HIS A 25 22.95 -4.59 14.17
CA HIS A 25 22.40 -3.41 14.85
C HIS A 25 22.33 -2.20 13.91
N ILE A 26 23.36 -2.01 13.08
CA ILE A 26 23.41 -0.91 12.09
C ILE A 26 22.29 -1.07 11.06
N VAL A 27 22.09 -2.28 10.54
CA VAL A 27 21.00 -2.55 9.58
C VAL A 27 19.63 -2.31 10.21
N ILE A 28 19.42 -2.74 11.47
CA ILE A 28 18.17 -2.51 12.20
C ILE A 28 17.94 -1.00 12.43
N ILE A 29 18.97 -0.25 12.83
CA ILE A 29 18.88 1.20 13.04
C ILE A 29 18.57 1.93 11.72
N LEU A 30 19.28 1.60 10.64
CA LEU A 30 19.02 2.18 9.32
C LEU A 30 17.61 1.88 8.84
N PHE A 31 17.15 0.64 9.00
CA PHE A 31 15.79 0.25 8.67
C PHE A 31 14.77 1.02 9.51
N TRP A 32 15.02 1.19 10.81
CA TRP A 32 14.15 1.93 11.71
C TRP A 32 14.02 3.41 11.33
N ILE A 33 15.14 4.05 10.99
CA ILE A 33 15.17 5.43 10.48
C ILE A 33 14.40 5.55 9.16
N TYR A 34 14.65 4.62 8.22
CA TYR A 34 13.96 4.60 6.93
C TYR A 34 12.44 4.44 7.10
N ALA A 35 12.00 3.48 7.92
CA ALA A 35 10.59 3.23 8.18
C ALA A 35 9.93 4.47 8.82
N ARG A 36 10.58 5.08 9.81
CA ARG A 36 10.13 6.33 10.45
C ARG A 36 10.01 7.48 9.46
N TYR A 37 10.99 7.63 8.57
CA TYR A 37 10.97 8.67 7.54
C TYR A 37 9.77 8.49 6.60
N LYS A 38 9.52 7.27 6.13
CA LYS A 38 8.36 6.97 5.27
C LYS A 38 7.02 7.22 5.97
N LEU A 39 6.91 6.87 7.25
CA LEU A 39 5.70 7.08 8.06
C LEU A 39 5.48 8.55 8.45
N SER A 40 6.47 9.42 8.29
CA SER A 40 6.33 10.85 8.58
C SER A 40 5.67 11.65 7.44
N TYR A 41 5.40 11.02 6.29
CA TYR A 41 4.87 11.68 5.09
C TYR A 41 3.57 12.48 5.35
N TRP A 42 2.59 11.87 6.02
CA TRP A 42 1.32 12.53 6.33
C TRP A 42 1.45 13.58 7.44
N LYS A 43 2.29 13.30 8.46
CA LYS A 43 2.59 14.24 9.55
C LYS A 43 3.19 15.55 9.02
N GLN A 44 4.07 15.47 8.02
CA GLN A 44 4.69 16.64 7.40
C GLN A 44 3.71 17.46 6.54
N ARG A 45 2.66 16.83 6.00
CA ARG A 45 1.62 17.49 5.19
C ARG A 45 0.42 17.98 5.99
N GLY A 46 0.46 17.88 7.33
CA GLY A 46 -0.65 18.29 8.19
C GLY A 46 -1.91 17.41 8.05
N ALA A 47 -1.79 16.22 7.45
CA ALA A 47 -2.89 15.28 7.38
C ALA A 47 -2.95 14.44 8.67
N GLU A 48 -4.15 14.27 9.22
CA GLU A 48 -4.36 13.40 10.36
C GLU A 48 -4.07 11.96 9.94
N SER A 49 -3.04 11.37 10.54
CA SER A 49 -2.64 9.99 10.27
C SER A 49 -2.70 9.20 11.55
N LEU A 50 -3.54 8.17 11.56
CA LEU A 50 -3.56 7.21 12.65
C LEU A 50 -2.18 6.52 12.71
N THR A 51 -1.57 6.53 13.88
CA THR A 51 -0.21 6.01 14.08
C THR A 51 -0.27 4.48 14.05
N GLY A 52 0.19 3.90 12.94
CA GLY A 52 0.25 2.45 12.76
C GLY A 52 1.61 1.85 13.11
N ASP A 53 1.67 0.52 13.10
CA ASP A 53 2.90 -0.24 13.32
C ASP A 53 3.99 0.18 12.30
N LEU A 54 5.26 0.22 12.74
CA LEU A 54 6.40 0.68 11.94
C LEU A 54 6.59 -0.07 10.59
N ILE A 55 6.11 -1.31 10.50
CA ILE A 55 6.31 -2.20 9.35
C ILE A 55 5.04 -2.33 8.50
N PHE A 56 3.89 -2.49 9.14
CA PHE A 56 2.62 -2.79 8.46
C PHE A 56 1.60 -1.62 8.49
N GLY A 57 1.94 -0.51 9.14
CA GLY A 57 1.03 0.60 9.36
C GLY A 57 -0.20 0.20 10.15
N ASN A 58 -1.34 0.79 9.80
CA ASN A 58 -2.64 0.53 10.46
C ASN A 58 -3.30 -0.77 9.97
N PHE A 59 -2.74 -1.44 8.96
CA PHE A 59 -3.38 -2.55 8.24
C PHE A 59 -2.76 -3.92 8.53
N LYS A 60 -2.05 -4.09 9.65
CA LYS A 60 -1.37 -5.35 9.98
C LYS A 60 -2.28 -6.58 9.93
N ASN A 61 -3.47 -6.52 10.55
CA ASN A 61 -4.35 -7.69 10.58
C ASN A 61 -5.01 -7.95 9.21
N ALA A 62 -5.30 -6.92 8.43
CA ALA A 62 -5.75 -7.07 7.04
C ALA A 62 -4.67 -7.66 6.13
N VAL A 63 -3.41 -7.24 6.27
CA VAL A 63 -2.28 -7.79 5.51
C VAL A 63 -2.03 -9.25 5.88
N LEU A 64 -2.17 -9.61 7.16
CA LEU A 64 -2.07 -10.99 7.62
C LEU A 64 -3.31 -11.83 7.29
N PHE A 65 -4.26 -11.30 6.49
CA PHE A 65 -5.54 -11.93 6.16
C PHE A 65 -6.34 -12.41 7.37
N ARG A 66 -6.10 -11.83 8.55
CA ARG A 66 -6.84 -12.15 9.78
C ARG A 66 -8.20 -11.45 9.83
N SER A 67 -8.36 -10.39 9.06
CA SER A 67 -9.59 -9.60 8.99
C SER A 67 -9.78 -8.99 7.61
N ALA A 68 -11.04 -8.78 7.22
CA ALA A 68 -11.35 -8.12 5.97
C ALA A 68 -10.81 -6.68 5.95
N PRO A 69 -10.22 -6.21 4.84
CA PRO A 69 -9.67 -4.85 4.75
C PRO A 69 -10.73 -3.77 4.95
N GLY A 70 -11.98 -4.03 4.54
CA GLY A 70 -13.10 -3.10 4.74
C GLY A 70 -13.40 -2.82 6.22
N TRP A 71 -13.23 -3.81 7.10
CA TRP A 71 -13.43 -3.61 8.54
C TRP A 71 -12.39 -2.66 9.13
N HIS A 72 -11.14 -2.70 8.65
CA HIS A 72 -10.12 -1.74 9.06
C HIS A 72 -10.36 -0.33 8.54
N ILE A 73 -10.90 -0.19 7.32
CA ILE A 73 -11.29 1.13 6.79
C ILE A 73 -12.43 1.73 7.63
N ASP A 74 -13.42 0.91 8.00
CA ASP A 74 -14.51 1.34 8.89
C ASP A 74 -13.99 1.75 10.28
N GLN A 75 -13.06 0.98 10.86
CA GLN A 75 -12.42 1.37 12.11
C GLN A 75 -11.63 2.68 11.97
N LEU A 76 -10.85 2.83 10.89
CA LEU A 76 -10.10 4.05 10.60
C LEU A 76 -11.05 5.26 10.51
N HIS A 77 -12.18 5.08 9.85
CA HIS A 77 -13.22 6.10 9.71
C HIS A 77 -13.84 6.50 11.07
N LYS A 78 -14.06 5.53 11.97
CA LYS A 78 -14.65 5.76 13.30
C LYS A 78 -13.67 6.33 14.33
N THR A 79 -12.39 5.99 14.25
CA THR A 79 -11.38 6.42 15.23
C THR A 79 -10.86 7.83 14.94
N ALA A 80 -10.81 8.24 13.67
CA ALA A 80 -10.40 9.58 13.30
C ALA A 80 -11.43 10.63 13.71
N ARG A 81 -10.98 11.86 14.00
CA ARG A 81 -11.88 12.94 14.41
C ARG A 81 -13.00 13.18 13.39
N THR A 82 -14.20 13.46 13.87
CA THR A 82 -15.41 13.65 13.03
C THR A 82 -15.27 14.81 12.04
N ASP A 83 -14.45 15.81 12.37
CA ASP A 83 -14.22 17.04 11.59
C ASP A 83 -13.11 16.93 10.54
N ALA A 84 -12.36 15.82 10.50
CA ALA A 84 -11.28 15.66 9.53
C ALA A 84 -11.83 15.33 8.12
N PRO A 85 -11.59 16.17 7.09
CA PRO A 85 -12.08 15.92 5.73
C PRO A 85 -11.37 14.77 5.01
N PHE A 86 -10.13 14.46 5.43
CA PHE A 86 -9.31 13.39 4.90
C PHE A 86 -8.43 12.77 5.98
N ILE A 87 -8.15 11.48 5.84
CA ILE A 87 -7.35 10.70 6.79
C ILE A 87 -6.22 10.01 6.04
N GLY A 88 -4.98 10.29 6.45
CA GLY A 88 -3.81 9.58 5.99
C GLY A 88 -3.71 8.21 6.65
N PHE A 89 -3.42 7.18 5.87
CA PHE A 89 -3.02 5.89 6.38
C PHE A 89 -1.89 5.30 5.54
N TYR A 90 -1.33 4.20 6.02
CA TYR A 90 -0.26 3.49 5.33
C TYR A 90 -0.65 2.04 5.14
N ILE A 91 -0.47 1.55 3.91
CA ILE A 91 -0.46 0.14 3.60
C ILE A 91 1.00 -0.20 3.30
N PHE A 92 1.65 -0.95 4.21
CA PHE A 92 3.10 -1.16 4.22
C PHE A 92 3.86 0.19 4.26
N HIS A 93 4.57 0.53 3.18
CA HIS A 93 5.30 1.80 3.02
C HIS A 93 4.69 2.73 1.97
N LYS A 94 3.47 2.42 1.49
CA LYS A 94 2.74 3.27 0.56
C LYS A 94 1.80 4.19 1.34
N PRO A 95 1.94 5.52 1.20
CA PRO A 95 0.97 6.46 1.78
C PRO A 95 -0.33 6.36 1.00
N CYS A 96 -1.43 6.14 1.70
CA CYS A 96 -2.79 6.11 1.16
C CYS A 96 -3.64 7.16 1.87
N LEU A 97 -4.60 7.74 1.16
CA LEU A 97 -5.49 8.78 1.69
C LEU A 97 -6.93 8.27 1.63
N LEU A 98 -7.64 8.33 2.74
CA LEU A 98 -9.07 8.11 2.83
C LEU A 98 -9.77 9.47 2.79
N LEU A 99 -10.55 9.72 1.74
CA LEU A 99 -11.38 10.90 1.62
C LEU A 99 -12.72 10.65 2.32
N ARG A 100 -13.15 11.60 3.16
CA ARG A 100 -14.44 11.51 3.90
C ARG A 100 -15.46 12.53 3.38
N ASP A 101 -15.01 13.72 3.01
CA ASP A 101 -15.88 14.81 2.55
C ASP A 101 -16.39 14.56 1.11
N PRO A 102 -17.71 14.52 0.88
CA PRO A 102 -18.28 14.30 -0.44
C PRO A 102 -17.92 15.38 -1.46
N ASP A 103 -17.71 16.63 -1.05
CA ASP A 103 -17.41 17.72 -1.97
C ASP A 103 -15.96 17.64 -2.46
N ILE A 104 -15.05 17.22 -1.58
CA ILE A 104 -13.67 16.89 -1.95
C ILE A 104 -13.65 15.67 -2.88
N ILE A 105 -14.40 14.61 -2.57
CA ILE A 105 -14.47 13.41 -3.43
C ILE A 105 -14.94 13.79 -4.84
N LYS A 106 -15.99 14.60 -4.96
CA LYS A 106 -16.47 15.10 -6.27
C LYS A 106 -15.39 15.88 -7.00
N GLN A 107 -14.69 16.79 -6.31
CA GLN A 107 -13.63 17.58 -6.92
C GLN A 107 -12.51 16.67 -7.46
N PHE A 108 -12.06 15.69 -6.67
CA PHE A 108 -11.04 14.72 -7.10
C PHE A 108 -11.51 13.86 -8.27
N MET A 109 -12.76 13.39 -8.25
CA MET A 109 -13.31 12.53 -9.30
C MET A 109 -13.63 13.26 -10.60
N ILE A 110 -13.89 14.57 -10.57
CA ILE A 110 -14.24 15.36 -11.75
C ILE A 110 -13.02 16.08 -12.32
N ARG A 111 -12.26 16.78 -11.47
CA ARG A 111 -11.18 17.69 -11.90
C ARG A 111 -9.88 16.96 -12.20
N ASP A 112 -9.55 15.98 -11.37
CA ASP A 112 -8.27 15.27 -11.44
C ASP A 112 -8.44 13.85 -11.98
N PHE A 113 -9.57 13.55 -12.64
CA PHE A 113 -9.88 12.21 -13.14
C PHE A 113 -8.74 11.62 -13.96
N ASP A 114 -8.13 12.43 -14.84
CA ASP A 114 -7.03 12.03 -15.72
C ASP A 114 -5.78 11.55 -14.97
N ASN A 115 -5.56 12.01 -13.73
CA ASN A 115 -4.43 11.60 -12.90
C ASN A 115 -4.68 10.28 -12.14
N PHE A 116 -5.93 9.85 -11.99
CA PHE A 116 -6.33 8.71 -11.15
C PHE A 116 -6.88 7.51 -11.93
N CYS A 117 -6.67 7.45 -13.23
CA CYS A 117 -7.23 6.40 -14.07
C CYS A 117 -6.67 5.01 -13.79
N ASP A 118 -5.45 4.95 -13.24
CA ASP A 118 -4.83 3.70 -12.85
C ASP A 118 -5.32 3.23 -11.48
N ARG A 119 -6.21 2.23 -11.51
CA ARG A 119 -6.68 1.54 -10.31
C ARG A 119 -5.55 0.68 -9.74
N HIS A 120 -5.05 1.07 -8.57
CA HIS A 120 -3.89 0.46 -7.92
C HIS A 120 -4.08 -1.00 -7.45
N PHE A 121 -5.26 -1.59 -7.65
CA PHE A 121 -5.51 -3.01 -7.38
C PHE A 121 -4.88 -3.92 -8.44
N ALA A 122 -4.65 -3.42 -9.66
CA ALA A 122 -3.99 -4.16 -10.72
C ALA A 122 -2.50 -4.25 -10.42
N GLY A 123 -2.03 -5.45 -10.06
CA GLY A 123 -0.60 -5.71 -10.06
C GLY A 123 -0.07 -5.50 -11.47
N SER A 124 1.01 -4.72 -11.64
CA SER A 124 1.63 -4.53 -12.96
C SER A 124 2.06 -5.85 -13.63
N ASN A 125 2.20 -6.91 -12.83
CA ASN A 125 2.61 -8.26 -13.23
C ASN A 125 1.56 -9.32 -12.84
N GLN A 126 0.28 -8.99 -12.84
CA GLN A 126 -0.78 -9.95 -12.54
C GLN A 126 -0.93 -10.91 -13.74
N LYS A 127 -0.40 -12.13 -13.63
CA LYS A 127 -0.40 -13.13 -14.71
C LYS A 127 -1.78 -13.75 -14.99
N ASP A 128 -2.78 -13.40 -14.20
CA ASP A 128 -4.12 -13.97 -14.31
C ASP A 128 -4.93 -13.23 -15.37
N SER A 129 -5.15 -13.90 -16.51
CA SER A 129 -5.87 -13.36 -17.67
C SER A 129 -7.28 -12.85 -17.33
N ILE A 130 -7.91 -13.41 -16.29
CA ILE A 130 -9.25 -13.01 -15.84
C ILE A 130 -9.20 -11.70 -15.04
N GLY A 131 -8.17 -11.50 -14.20
CA GLY A 131 -8.01 -10.29 -13.39
C GLY A 131 -7.78 -9.04 -14.25
N MET A 132 -6.80 -9.11 -15.16
CA MET A 132 -6.40 -7.97 -16.01
C MET A 132 -7.45 -7.52 -17.03
N LYS A 133 -8.41 -8.38 -17.39
CA LYS A 133 -9.45 -8.07 -18.37
C LYS A 133 -10.71 -7.48 -17.75
N ASN A 134 -10.79 -7.38 -16.43
CA ASN A 134 -11.92 -6.73 -15.78
C ASN A 134 -11.87 -5.23 -16.01
N LEU A 135 -13.01 -4.62 -16.33
CA LEU A 135 -13.17 -3.16 -16.44
C LEU A 135 -12.64 -2.40 -15.22
N PHE A 136 -12.65 -3.04 -14.05
CA PHE A 136 -12.18 -2.48 -12.80
C PHE A 136 -10.65 -2.59 -12.58
N ASP A 137 -9.92 -3.31 -13.44
CA ASP A 137 -8.49 -3.59 -13.30
C ASP A 137 -7.68 -3.31 -14.58
N LEU A 138 -8.32 -2.70 -15.58
CA LEU A 138 -7.65 -2.29 -16.82
C LEU A 138 -6.63 -1.19 -16.52
N LYS A 139 -5.35 -1.53 -16.67
CA LYS A 139 -4.25 -0.59 -16.68
C LYS A 139 -4.28 0.20 -17.98
N ASN A 140 -4.31 1.53 -17.89
CA ASN A 140 -4.28 2.35 -19.09
C ASN A 140 -2.87 2.31 -19.71
N PRO A 141 -2.68 1.91 -20.98
CA PRO A 141 -1.39 2.04 -21.63
C PRO A 141 -1.01 3.54 -21.68
N ALA A 142 0.18 3.84 -21.15
CA ALA A 142 0.71 5.19 -21.00
C ALA A 142 0.63 5.97 -22.33
N GLY A 143 -0.37 6.85 -22.47
CA GLY A 143 -0.50 7.71 -23.65
C GLY A 143 -1.94 8.07 -24.03
N ASN A 144 -2.95 7.35 -23.55
CA ASN A 144 -4.33 7.63 -23.92
C ASN A 144 -5.04 8.28 -22.72
N THR A 145 -5.59 9.47 -22.88
CA THR A 145 -6.51 10.07 -21.90
C THR A 145 -7.62 9.08 -21.56
N CYS A 146 -8.18 9.20 -20.36
CA CYS A 146 -9.14 8.24 -19.80
C CYS A 146 -10.52 8.42 -20.39
N GLU A 147 -10.58 8.51 -21.71
CA GLU A 147 -11.83 8.51 -22.45
C GLU A 147 -12.34 7.07 -22.52
N PRO A 148 -13.59 6.83 -22.12
CA PRO A 148 -14.22 5.55 -22.41
C PRO A 148 -14.31 5.40 -23.94
N LYS A 149 -13.58 4.41 -24.47
CA LYS A 149 -13.61 3.99 -25.89
C LYS A 149 -14.99 3.43 -26.33
N SER A 150 -16.05 3.69 -25.57
CA SER A 150 -17.39 3.14 -25.75
C SER A 150 -18.33 4.05 -26.55
N ARG A 151 -17.86 5.14 -27.16
CA ARG A 151 -18.65 5.84 -28.18
C ARG A 151 -18.37 5.21 -29.54
N PRO A 152 -19.33 4.47 -30.14
CA PRO A 152 -19.26 4.19 -31.56
C PRO A 152 -19.37 5.52 -32.35
N PRO A 153 -18.82 5.58 -33.57
CA PRO A 153 -18.91 6.74 -34.44
C PRO A 153 -20.36 7.09 -34.83
#